data_AF-A0A0N7I0H8-F1
#
_entry.id   AF-A0A0N7I0H8-F1
#
_cell.length_a   1.000
_cell.length_b   1.000
_cell.length_c   1.000
_cell.angle_alpha   90.00
_cell.angle_beta   90.00
_cell.angle_gamma   90.00
#
_symmetry.space_group_name_H-M   'P 1'
#
loop_
_entity.id
_entity.type
_entity.pdbx_description
1 polymer ?
#
loop_
_entity_poly.entity_id
_entity_poly.type
_entity_poly.pdbx_seq_one_letter_code
_entity_poly.pdbx_strand_id
1 'polypeptide(L)'
;MTSQSQIRQNFHKESEDGVNKQINMELYASYVYLAMSYHFDRDDIALHKISEYFKECSTEERDHAMKLMKFQNQRGGTIALKDVKAPTKSKWGSPLEAMQDALELEKTVNQALLDLHKLAAQHDDAQMCDFLESEYLTEQVEAIKKLGDHVTNLKRVGTGLGEFIFDKEFE
;
A
#
# COMPACT_ATOMS: atom_id res chain seq x y z
N MET A 1 24.00 -3.04 27.53
CA MET A 1 24.26 -2.30 26.29
C MET A 1 24.09 -3.30 25.16
N THR A 2 23.03 -3.21 24.37
CA THR A 2 22.92 -4.00 23.15
C THR A 2 23.99 -3.48 22.19
N SER A 3 24.99 -4.31 21.89
CA SER A 3 25.99 -3.98 20.87
C SER A 3 25.26 -3.78 19.53
N GLN A 4 25.63 -2.75 18.77
CA GLN A 4 25.11 -2.58 17.41
C GLN A 4 25.38 -3.84 16.59
N SER A 5 24.47 -4.14 15.65
CA SER A 5 24.64 -5.26 14.72
C SER A 5 25.95 -5.13 13.93
N GLN A 6 26.68 -6.23 13.77
CA GLN A 6 27.97 -6.27 13.10
C GLN A 6 27.93 -5.83 11.62
N ILE A 7 26.75 -5.92 10.98
CA ILE A 7 26.54 -5.55 9.58
C ILE A 7 26.03 -4.11 9.41
N ARG A 8 25.74 -3.40 10.51
CA ARG A 8 25.14 -2.09 10.46
C ARG A 8 26.18 -1.05 9.99
N GLN A 9 25.90 -0.43 8.85
CA GLN A 9 26.72 0.65 8.29
C GLN A 9 25.82 1.73 7.69
N ASN A 10 26.08 2.99 8.09
CA ASN A 10 25.34 4.17 7.64
C ASN A 10 23.81 4.03 7.69
N PHE A 11 23.28 3.37 8.73
CA PHE A 11 21.84 3.16 8.89
C PHE A 11 21.39 3.81 10.20
N HIS A 12 20.87 5.03 10.11
CA HIS A 12 20.51 5.83 11.28
C HIS A 12 19.33 5.22 12.05
N LYS A 13 19.23 5.51 13.36
CA LYS A 13 18.16 4.95 14.19
C LYS A 13 16.78 5.44 13.76
N GLU A 14 16.68 6.69 13.33
CA GLU A 14 15.43 7.25 12.80
C GLU A 14 15.02 6.59 11.49
N SER A 15 15.97 6.26 10.60
CA SER A 15 15.72 5.51 9.37
C SER A 15 15.16 4.12 9.67
N GLU A 16 15.76 3.40 10.64
CA GLU A 16 15.27 2.11 11.12
C GLU A 16 13.83 2.21 11.66
N ASP A 17 13.53 3.23 12.45
CA ASP A 17 12.18 3.47 12.99
C ASP A 17 11.18 3.86 11.89
N GLY A 18 11.63 4.64 10.91
CA GLY A 18 10.86 5.00 9.72
C GLY A 18 10.48 3.78 8.90
N VAL A 19 11.42 2.86 8.67
CA VAL A 19 11.16 1.58 8.00
C VAL A 19 10.15 0.74 8.79
N ASN A 20 10.30 0.63 10.12
CA ASN A 20 9.32 -0.08 10.96
C ASN A 20 7.92 0.55 10.89
N LYS A 21 7.82 1.87 10.81
CA LYS A 21 6.55 2.57 10.64
C LYS A 21 5.94 2.26 9.27
N GLN A 22 6.74 2.27 8.21
CA GLN A 22 6.28 1.97 6.85
C GLN A 22 5.82 0.52 6.72
N ILE A 23 6.53 -0.44 7.31
CA ILE A 23 6.09 -1.84 7.38
C ILE A 23 4.66 -1.95 7.91
N ASN A 24 4.35 -1.22 8.99
CA ASN A 24 3.01 -1.24 9.57
C ASN A 24 1.97 -0.53 8.68
N MET A 25 2.40 0.45 7.88
CA MET A 25 1.54 1.13 6.91
C MET A 25 1.14 0.17 5.77
N GLU A 26 2.09 -0.56 5.20
CA GLU A 26 1.81 -1.53 4.12
C GLU A 26 0.95 -2.69 4.63
N LEU A 27 1.20 -3.18 5.85
CA LEU A 27 0.33 -4.19 6.47
C LEU A 27 -1.09 -3.67 6.71
N TYR A 28 -1.25 -2.39 7.06
CA TYR A 28 -2.56 -1.77 7.20
C TYR A 28 -3.25 -1.61 5.83
N ALA A 29 -2.54 -1.14 4.81
CA ALA A 29 -3.06 -1.02 3.44
C ALA A 29 -3.53 -2.39 2.91
N SER A 30 -2.71 -3.43 3.08
CA SER A 30 -3.09 -4.82 2.79
C SER A 30 -4.39 -5.23 3.48
N TYR A 31 -4.58 -4.86 4.75
CA TYR A 31 -5.79 -5.21 5.50
C TYR A 31 -7.03 -4.42 5.02
N VAL A 32 -6.86 -3.15 4.63
CA VAL A 32 -7.93 -2.34 4.04
C VAL A 32 -8.38 -2.95 2.71
N TYR A 33 -7.44 -3.30 1.83
CA TYR A 33 -7.75 -3.94 0.56
C TYR A 33 -8.42 -5.30 0.73
N LEU A 34 -8.02 -6.08 1.75
CA LEU A 34 -8.70 -7.34 2.08
C LEU A 34 -10.17 -7.10 2.45
N ALA A 35 -10.45 -6.05 3.24
CA ALA A 35 -11.82 -5.69 3.59
C ALA A 35 -12.63 -5.22 2.38
N MET A 36 -12.02 -4.47 1.45
CA MET A 36 -12.66 -4.08 0.18
C MET A 36 -13.00 -5.32 -0.66
N SER A 37 -12.04 -6.23 -0.84
CA SER A 37 -12.22 -7.46 -1.62
C SER A 37 -13.42 -8.27 -1.13
N TYR A 38 -13.47 -8.59 0.17
CA TYR A 38 -14.55 -9.39 0.74
C TYR A 38 -15.88 -8.63 0.89
N HIS A 39 -15.87 -7.31 0.80
CA HIS A 39 -17.11 -6.55 0.65
C HIS A 39 -17.74 -6.78 -0.74
N PHE A 40 -16.96 -6.71 -1.82
CA PHE A 40 -17.46 -6.92 -3.18
C PHE A 40 -17.78 -8.38 -3.52
N ASP A 41 -17.27 -9.34 -2.74
CA ASP A 41 -17.57 -10.78 -2.89
C ASP A 41 -18.94 -11.20 -2.31
N ARG A 42 -19.62 -10.31 -1.58
CA ARG A 42 -20.93 -10.62 -0.98
C ARG A 42 -21.99 -10.87 -2.05
N ASP A 43 -22.94 -11.75 -1.76
CA ASP A 43 -24.04 -12.10 -2.68
C ASP A 43 -24.95 -10.91 -3.01
N ASP A 44 -25.05 -9.93 -2.11
CA ASP A 44 -25.84 -8.71 -2.31
C ASP A 44 -25.10 -7.60 -3.07
N ILE A 45 -23.88 -7.86 -3.56
CA ILE A 45 -23.06 -6.92 -4.35
C ILE A 45 -22.51 -7.59 -5.62
N ALA A 46 -21.88 -8.75 -5.49
CA ALA A 46 -21.49 -9.67 -6.56
C ALA A 46 -20.65 -9.05 -7.71
N LEU A 47 -19.70 -8.17 -7.38
CA LEU A 47 -18.73 -7.59 -8.32
C LEU A 47 -17.40 -8.35 -8.21
N HIS A 48 -17.38 -9.58 -8.74
CA HIS A 48 -16.30 -10.54 -8.50
C HIS A 48 -14.94 -10.11 -9.06
N LYS A 49 -14.90 -9.37 -10.17
CA LYS A 49 -13.63 -8.91 -10.74
C LYS A 49 -13.02 -7.77 -9.94
N ILE A 50 -13.87 -6.87 -9.44
CA ILE A 50 -13.44 -5.84 -8.48
C ILE A 50 -12.98 -6.47 -7.16
N SER A 51 -13.66 -7.52 -6.69
CA SER A 51 -13.22 -8.29 -5.52
C SER A 51 -11.85 -8.93 -5.74
N GLU A 52 -11.63 -9.57 -6.90
CA GLU A 52 -10.36 -10.17 -7.31
C GLU A 52 -9.24 -9.12 -7.34
N TYR A 53 -9.48 -7.97 -7.99
CA TYR A 53 -8.54 -6.85 -8.03
C TYR A 53 -8.10 -6.39 -6.65
N PHE A 54 -9.02 -6.11 -5.72
CA PHE A 54 -8.64 -5.69 -4.38
C PHE A 54 -7.95 -6.80 -3.58
N LYS A 55 -8.18 -8.07 -3.91
CA LYS A 55 -7.44 -9.19 -3.31
C LYS A 55 -6.00 -9.23 -3.78
N GLU A 56 -5.76 -8.91 -5.05
CA GLU A 56 -4.43 -8.76 -5.63
C GLU A 56 -3.69 -7.59 -4.99
N CYS A 57 -4.31 -6.40 -4.91
CA CYS A 57 -3.73 -5.25 -4.21
C CYS A 57 -3.40 -5.59 -2.74
N SER A 58 -4.29 -6.32 -2.04
CA SER A 58 -4.01 -6.77 -0.67
C SER A 58 -2.76 -7.66 -0.59
N THR A 59 -2.52 -8.49 -1.61
CA THR A 59 -1.37 -9.37 -1.67
C THR A 59 -0.10 -8.58 -1.99
N GLU A 60 -0.15 -7.66 -2.96
CA GLU A 60 0.95 -6.77 -3.32
C GLU A 60 1.40 -5.93 -2.13
N GLU A 61 0.48 -5.30 -1.38
CA GLU A 61 0.84 -4.52 -0.19
C GLU A 61 1.48 -5.37 0.92
N ARG A 62 1.06 -6.63 1.03
CA ARG A 62 1.71 -7.54 1.96
C ARG A 62 3.13 -7.86 1.52
N ASP A 63 3.38 -8.00 0.22
CA ASP A 63 4.70 -8.22 -0.34
C ASP A 63 5.60 -6.97 -0.20
N HIS A 64 5.03 -5.76 -0.35
CA HIS A 64 5.70 -4.49 -0.03
C HIS A 64 6.19 -4.45 1.41
N ALA A 65 5.35 -4.86 2.37
CA ALA A 65 5.71 -4.96 3.78
C ALA A 65 6.87 -5.95 4.00
N MET A 66 6.81 -7.12 3.35
CA MET A 66 7.87 -8.14 3.45
C MET A 66 9.19 -7.67 2.83
N LYS A 67 9.14 -6.92 1.72
CA LYS A 67 10.31 -6.32 1.07
C LYS A 67 11.00 -5.31 2.01
N LEU A 68 10.24 -4.48 2.75
CA LEU A 68 10.78 -3.61 3.80
C LEU A 68 11.38 -4.40 4.99
N MET A 69 10.72 -5.46 5.44
CA MET A 69 11.26 -6.32 6.51
C MET A 69 12.60 -6.94 6.11
N LYS A 70 12.72 -7.40 4.86
CA LYS A 70 13.96 -7.93 4.32
C LYS A 70 15.05 -6.86 4.27
N PHE A 71 14.73 -5.67 3.78
CA PHE A 71 15.64 -4.52 3.76
C PHE A 71 16.12 -4.14 5.17
N GLN A 72 15.21 -4.06 6.15
CA GLN A 72 15.53 -3.78 7.56
C GLN A 72 16.60 -4.74 8.10
N ASN A 73 16.42 -6.05 7.88
CA ASN A 73 17.37 -7.06 8.29
C ASN A 73 18.70 -6.96 7.53
N GLN A 74 18.67 -6.66 6.23
CA GLN A 74 19.88 -6.48 5.40
C GLN A 74 20.76 -5.32 5.89
N ARG A 75 20.15 -4.25 6.41
CA ARG A 75 20.87 -3.07 6.94
C ARG A 75 21.28 -3.20 8.41
N GLY A 76 21.02 -4.34 9.04
CA GLY A 76 21.32 -4.58 10.46
C GLY A 76 20.38 -3.84 11.42
N GLY A 77 19.18 -3.48 10.95
CA GLY A 77 18.08 -3.01 11.79
C GLY A 77 17.34 -4.17 12.46
N THR A 78 16.44 -3.82 13.37
CA THR A 78 15.55 -4.75 14.09
C THR A 78 14.10 -4.44 13.72
N ILE A 79 13.38 -5.48 13.29
CA ILE A 79 11.95 -5.37 13.00
C ILE A 79 11.18 -5.24 14.32
N ALA A 80 10.38 -4.18 14.45
CA ALA A 80 9.51 -3.94 15.59
C ALA A 80 8.05 -3.82 15.12
N LEU A 81 7.37 -4.98 15.00
CA LEU A 81 5.97 -5.04 14.59
C LEU A 81 5.04 -4.40 15.64
N LYS A 82 3.96 -3.80 15.16
CA LYS A 82 2.90 -3.17 15.96
C LYS A 82 1.55 -3.74 15.59
N ASP A 83 0.52 -3.36 16.33
CA ASP A 83 -0.87 -3.65 15.98
C ASP A 83 -1.18 -3.13 14.56
N VAL A 84 -1.66 -4.02 13.70
CA VAL A 84 -2.35 -3.63 12.48
C VAL A 84 -3.78 -3.27 12.85
N LYS A 85 -4.12 -1.98 12.78
CA LYS A 85 -5.46 -1.52 13.14
C LYS A 85 -6.50 -2.05 12.15
N ALA A 86 -7.69 -2.34 12.65
CA ALA A 86 -8.81 -2.70 11.78
C ALA A 86 -9.13 -1.53 10.83
N PRO A 87 -9.51 -1.79 9.57
CA PRO A 87 -9.99 -0.77 8.66
C PRO A 87 -11.15 0.02 9.29
N THR A 88 -11.13 1.35 9.14
CA THR A 88 -12.16 2.23 9.70
C THR A 88 -13.50 2.10 8.97
N LYS A 89 -13.50 1.49 7.78
CA LYS A 89 -14.65 1.29 6.91
C LYS A 89 -14.72 -0.18 6.47
N SER A 90 -15.94 -0.71 6.45
CA SER A 90 -16.22 -2.11 6.09
C SER A 90 -17.36 -2.25 5.08
N LYS A 91 -17.91 -1.13 4.60
CA LYS A 91 -19.00 -1.09 3.62
C LYS A 91 -18.77 0.06 2.65
N TRP A 92 -18.92 -0.24 1.36
CA TRP A 92 -18.88 0.72 0.27
C TRP A 92 -20.19 0.66 -0.50
N GLY A 93 -20.81 1.81 -0.76
CA GLY A 93 -22.07 1.91 -1.48
C GLY A 93 -21.93 1.72 -2.98
N SER A 94 -20.72 1.87 -3.52
CA SER A 94 -20.42 1.65 -4.94
C SER A 94 -18.96 1.29 -5.17
N PRO A 95 -18.61 0.64 -6.30
CA PRO A 95 -17.22 0.51 -6.74
C PRO A 95 -16.51 1.86 -6.90
N LEU A 96 -17.22 2.92 -7.30
CA LEU A 96 -16.66 4.27 -7.40
C LEU A 96 -16.13 4.75 -6.03
N GLU A 97 -16.94 4.60 -4.99
CA GLU A 97 -16.55 4.98 -3.62
C GLU A 97 -15.34 4.18 -3.14
N ALA A 98 -15.29 2.87 -3.41
CA ALA A 98 -14.13 2.05 -3.04
C ALA A 98 -12.85 2.43 -3.78
N MET A 99 -12.93 2.69 -5.09
CA MET A 99 -11.77 3.14 -5.88
C MET A 99 -11.28 4.53 -5.45
N GLN A 100 -12.17 5.41 -4.99
CA GLN A 100 -11.77 6.70 -4.43
C GLN A 100 -11.06 6.55 -3.07
N ASP A 101 -11.56 5.68 -2.20
CA ASP A 101 -10.90 5.38 -0.93
C ASP A 101 -9.53 4.71 -1.15
N ALA A 102 -9.44 3.77 -2.10
CA ALA A 102 -8.17 3.15 -2.51
C ALA A 102 -7.19 4.19 -3.04
N LEU A 103 -7.64 5.11 -3.91
CA LEU A 103 -6.80 6.18 -4.43
C LEU A 103 -6.24 7.09 -3.32
N GLU A 104 -7.04 7.38 -2.29
CA GLU A 104 -6.59 8.18 -1.15
C GLU A 104 -5.64 7.40 -0.24
N LEU A 105 -5.89 6.10 -0.05
CA LEU A 105 -4.97 5.21 0.65
C LEU A 105 -3.59 5.21 -0.03
N GLU A 106 -3.54 5.00 -1.35
CA GLU A 106 -2.27 4.99 -2.10
C GLU A 106 -1.52 6.31 -2.04
N LYS A 107 -2.24 7.44 -2.08
CA LYS A 107 -1.62 8.76 -1.89
C LYS A 107 -1.04 8.92 -0.48
N THR A 108 -1.72 8.37 0.52
CA THR A 108 -1.25 8.41 1.91
C THR A 108 0.00 7.54 2.09
N VAL A 109 0.01 6.33 1.52
CA VAL A 109 1.18 5.43 1.49
C VAL A 109 2.35 6.10 0.77
N ASN A 110 2.10 6.66 -0.42
CA ASN A 110 3.12 7.36 -1.19
C ASN A 110 3.69 8.58 -0.44
N GLN A 111 2.86 9.36 0.25
CA GLN A 111 3.35 10.47 1.08
C GLN A 111 4.26 9.97 2.22
N ALA A 112 3.91 8.84 2.85
CA ALA A 112 4.75 8.24 3.88
C ALA A 112 6.10 7.74 3.32
N LEU A 113 6.12 7.21 2.10
CA LEU A 113 7.35 6.84 1.38
C LEU A 113 8.21 8.07 1.03
N LEU A 114 7.60 9.16 0.56
CA LEU A 114 8.31 10.42 0.30
C LEU A 114 8.92 11.01 1.58
N ASP A 115 8.19 10.95 2.69
CA ASP A 115 8.69 11.40 3.99
C ASP A 115 9.85 10.51 4.48
N LEU A 116 9.76 9.20 4.25
CA LEU A 116 10.81 8.23 4.58
C LEU A 116 12.06 8.42 3.70
N HIS A 117 11.87 8.70 2.42
CA HIS A 117 12.95 9.03 1.48
C HIS A 117 13.66 10.32 1.89
N LYS A 118 12.90 11.37 2.22
CA LYS A 118 13.46 12.61 2.76
C LYS A 118 14.28 12.38 4.04
N LEU A 119 13.81 11.51 4.93
CA LEU A 119 14.54 11.14 6.14
C LEU A 119 15.84 10.40 5.81
N ALA A 120 15.82 9.48 4.85
CA ALA A 120 17.04 8.81 4.38
C ALA A 120 18.06 9.81 3.82
N ALA A 121 17.60 10.77 3.01
CA ALA A 121 18.44 11.82 2.45
C ALA A 121 19.02 12.76 3.53
N GLN A 122 18.25 13.08 4.58
CA GLN A 122 18.73 13.88 5.72
C GLN A 122 19.87 13.22 6.50
N HIS A 123 19.93 11.89 6.47
CA HIS A 123 20.98 11.09 7.12
C HIS A 123 22.05 10.60 6.14
N ASP A 124 22.11 11.18 4.94
CA ASP A 124 23.05 10.82 3.87
C ASP A 124 23.04 9.31 3.54
N ASP A 125 21.89 8.63 3.67
CA ASP A 125 21.72 7.20 3.35
C ASP A 125 21.31 7.01 1.89
N ALA A 126 22.29 7.17 0.99
CA ALA A 126 22.08 7.02 -0.45
C ALA A 126 21.52 5.64 -0.85
N GLN A 127 21.87 4.58 -0.11
CA GLN A 127 21.39 3.23 -0.43
C GLN A 127 19.91 3.06 -0.08
N MET A 128 19.46 3.66 1.02
CA MET A 128 18.03 3.66 1.35
C MET A 128 17.22 4.54 0.40
N CYS A 129 17.76 5.68 -0.05
CA CYS A 129 17.12 6.49 -1.09
C CYS A 129 16.91 5.68 -2.38
N ASP A 130 17.97 5.05 -2.88
CA ASP A 130 17.94 4.20 -4.09
C ASP A 130 16.95 3.04 -3.97
N PHE A 131 16.92 2.37 -2.81
CA PHE A 131 15.97 1.31 -2.53
C PHE A 131 14.51 1.80 -2.61
N LEU A 132 14.19 2.95 -1.98
CA LEU A 132 12.84 3.50 -2.01
C LEU A 132 12.44 3.98 -3.41
N GLU A 133 13.36 4.59 -4.16
CA GLU A 133 13.14 5.03 -5.53
C GLU A 133 12.86 3.86 -6.48
N SER A 134 13.70 2.82 -6.41
CA SER A 134 13.66 1.68 -7.33
C SER A 134 12.50 0.73 -7.05
N GLU A 135 12.19 0.50 -5.77
CA GLU A 135 11.28 -0.59 -5.38
C GLU A 135 9.89 -0.13 -4.96
N TYR A 136 9.63 1.19 -4.82
CA TYR A 136 8.35 1.71 -4.31
C TYR A 136 7.85 2.95 -5.05
N LEU A 137 8.65 4.02 -5.17
CA LEU A 137 8.14 5.31 -5.64
C LEU A 137 7.62 5.26 -7.09
N THR A 138 8.25 4.45 -7.95
CA THR A 138 7.75 4.22 -9.32
C THR A 138 6.42 3.48 -9.30
N GLU A 139 6.34 2.37 -8.55
CA GLU A 139 5.13 1.54 -8.41
C GLU A 139 3.95 2.36 -7.86
N GLN A 140 4.18 3.22 -6.84
CA GLN A 140 3.13 4.10 -6.30
C GLN A 140 2.55 5.05 -7.35
N VAL A 141 3.38 5.64 -8.21
CA VAL A 141 2.90 6.57 -9.25
C VAL A 141 2.04 5.83 -10.27
N GLU A 142 2.43 4.62 -10.64
CA GLU A 142 1.67 3.76 -11.55
C GLU A 142 0.34 3.32 -10.94
N ALA A 143 0.33 2.89 -9.67
CA ALA A 143 -0.87 2.52 -8.93
C ALA A 143 -1.86 3.70 -8.79
N ILE A 144 -1.37 4.88 -8.39
CA ILE A 144 -2.18 6.10 -8.29
C ILE A 144 -2.78 6.47 -9.65
N LYS A 145 -2.01 6.32 -10.73
CA LYS A 145 -2.49 6.57 -12.10
C LYS A 145 -3.59 5.57 -12.50
N LYS A 146 -3.37 4.27 -12.26
CA LYS A 146 -4.34 3.20 -12.56
C LYS A 146 -5.67 3.44 -11.83
N LEU A 147 -5.61 3.71 -10.52
CA LEU A 147 -6.80 4.03 -9.71
C LEU A 147 -7.51 5.31 -10.19
N GLY A 148 -6.75 6.35 -10.56
CA GLY A 148 -7.32 7.57 -11.14
C GLY A 148 -8.09 7.33 -12.45
N ASP A 149 -7.60 6.43 -13.30
CA ASP A 149 -8.28 6.01 -14.53
C ASP A 149 -9.56 5.24 -14.23
N HIS A 150 -9.51 4.30 -13.28
CA HIS A 150 -10.70 3.54 -12.84
C HIS A 150 -11.77 4.48 -12.27
N VAL A 151 -11.40 5.41 -11.39
CA VAL A 151 -12.33 6.44 -10.85
C VAL A 151 -12.96 7.25 -11.99
N THR A 152 -12.16 7.63 -12.99
CA THR A 152 -12.67 8.40 -14.14
C THR A 152 -13.65 7.59 -14.99
N ASN A 153 -13.36 6.33 -15.26
CA ASN A 153 -14.24 5.45 -16.04
C ASN A 153 -15.53 5.11 -15.29
N LEU A 154 -15.45 4.81 -13.99
CA LEU A 154 -16.63 4.57 -13.14
C LEU A 154 -17.58 5.76 -13.12
N LYS A 155 -17.06 7.00 -13.08
CA LYS A 155 -17.88 8.21 -13.22
C LYS A 155 -18.56 8.32 -14.60
N ARG A 156 -17.93 7.82 -15.66
CA ARG A 156 -18.46 7.89 -17.04
C ARG A 156 -19.54 6.85 -17.29
N VAL A 157 -19.35 5.62 -16.82
CA VAL A 157 -20.30 4.51 -17.05
C VAL A 157 -21.56 4.65 -16.19
N GLY A 158 -21.47 5.34 -15.05
CA GLY A 158 -22.59 5.52 -14.13
C GLY A 158 -22.92 4.23 -13.35
N THR A 159 -24.06 4.22 -12.67
CA THR A 159 -24.47 3.14 -11.76
C THR A 159 -25.22 2.00 -12.46
N GLY A 160 -25.39 0.87 -11.78
CA GLY A 160 -26.21 -0.25 -12.25
C GLY A 160 -25.57 -0.99 -13.43
N LEU A 161 -26.09 -0.83 -14.64
CA LEU A 161 -25.53 -1.49 -15.83
C LEU A 161 -24.08 -1.05 -16.10
N GLY A 162 -23.76 0.22 -15.82
CA GLY A 162 -22.40 0.74 -16.01
C GLY A 162 -21.38 0.07 -15.09
N GLU A 163 -21.70 -0.06 -13.81
CA GLU A 163 -20.87 -0.78 -12.82
C GLU A 163 -20.73 -2.26 -13.15
N PHE A 164 -21.82 -2.90 -13.62
CA PHE A 164 -21.78 -4.28 -14.06
C PHE A 164 -20.85 -4.49 -15.26
N ILE A 165 -20.94 -3.65 -16.30
CA ILE A 165 -20.06 -3.74 -17.47
C ILE A 165 -18.61 -3.45 -17.05
N PHE A 166 -18.40 -2.45 -16.20
CA PHE A 166 -17.07 -2.14 -15.68
C PHE A 166 -16.45 -3.33 -14.95
N ASP A 167 -17.20 -4.04 -14.10
CA ASP A 167 -16.74 -5.29 -13.47
C ASP A 167 -16.40 -6.37 -14.50
N LYS A 168 -17.23 -6.58 -15.53
CA LYS A 168 -16.97 -7.63 -16.53
C LYS A 168 -15.75 -7.39 -17.41
N GLU A 169 -15.48 -6.13 -17.72
CA GLU A 169 -14.33 -5.72 -18.53
C GLU A 169 -13.13 -5.29 -17.66
N PHE A 170 -13.17 -5.52 -16.35
CA PHE A 170 -12.10 -5.14 -15.44
C PHE A 170 -10.87 -6.05 -15.65
N GLU A 171 -9.74 -5.43 -16.01
CA GLU A 171 -8.43 -6.05 -16.21
C GLU A 171 -7.41 -5.64 -15.13
#